data_AF-A0A2N5M5G0-F1
#
_entry.id   AF-A0A2N5M5G0-F1
#
_cell.length_a   1.000
_cell.length_b   1.000
_cell.length_c   1.000
_cell.angle_alpha   90.00
_cell.angle_beta   90.00
_cell.angle_gamma   90.00
#
_symmetry.space_group_name_H-M   'P 1'
#
loop_
_entity.id
_entity.type
_entity.pdbx_description
1 polymer ?
#
loop_
_entity_poly.entity_id
_entity_poly.type
_entity_poly.pdbx_seq_one_letter_code
_entity_poly.pdbx_strand_id
1 'polypeptide(L)' 'MKHKVVFEDWEKECEEGSCYESGTRLLVNGKQVLDSVTPVKAVKAVLDELGIVYELEEKHEYD' A
#
# COMPACT_ATOMS: atom_id res chain seq x y z
N MET A 1 0.68 -21.87 -2.32
CA MET A 1 1.79 -21.17 -1.64
C MET A 1 1.21 -20.17 -0.65
N LYS A 2 1.90 -19.85 0.45
CA LYS A 2 1.53 -18.71 1.30
C LYS A 2 2.44 -17.53 0.91
N HIS A 3 1.84 -16.37 0.67
CA HIS A 3 2.57 -15.12 0.44
C HIS A 3 2.50 -14.25 1.69
N LYS A 4 3.61 -13.60 2.03
CA LYS A 4 3.67 -12.66 3.15
C LYS A 4 3.42 -11.26 2.62
N VAL A 5 2.38 -10.60 3.10
CA VAL A 5 2.07 -9.19 2.81
C VAL A 5 2.30 -8.39 4.10
N VAL A 6 3.03 -7.29 4.01
CA VAL A 6 3.35 -6.40 5.14
C VAL A 6 3.00 -4.97 4.76
N PHE A 7 2.30 -4.28 5.66
CA PHE A 7 2.06 -2.85 5.62
C PHE A 7 2.96 -2.22 6.68
N GLU A 8 3.81 -1.29 6.28
CA GLU A 8 4.74 -0.58 7.16
C GLU A 8 4.46 0.90 7.09
N ASP A 9 3.95 1.47 8.18
CA ASP A 9 3.76 2.90 8.31
C ASP A 9 5.10 3.56 8.67
N TRP A 10 5.39 4.71 8.05
CA TRP A 10 6.55 5.51 8.34
C TRP A 10 6.17 6.97 8.50
N GLU A 11 6.86 7.62 9.44
CA GLU A 11 6.77 9.04 9.69
C GLU A 11 8.19 9.60 9.64
N LYS A 12 8.34 10.72 8.96
CA LYS A 12 9.60 11.44 8.86
C LYS A 12 9.39 12.84 9.42
N GLU A 13 9.86 13.02 10.65
CA GLU A 13 9.98 14.34 11.26
C GLU A 13 11.24 15.01 10.74
N CYS A 14 11.09 16.21 10.18
CA CYS A 14 12.21 17.09 9.89
C CYS A 14 12.22 18.19 10.96
N GLU A 15 13.39 18.62 11.46
CA GLU A 15 13.53 19.75 12.40
C GLU A 15 14.16 21.01 11.74
N GLU A 16 13.90 22.17 12.35
CA GLU A 16 14.16 23.56 11.90
C GLU A 16 13.29 24.07 10.72
N GLY A 17 11.96 24.16 10.96
CA GLY A 17 11.00 24.91 10.12
C GLY A 17 10.17 24.06 9.13
N SER A 18 9.91 22.80 9.47
CA SER A 18 10.28 21.67 8.62
C SER A 18 9.23 20.56 8.52
N CYS A 19 9.42 19.70 7.51
CA CYS A 19 8.44 18.79 6.92
C CYS A 19 8.01 17.60 7.81
N TYR A 20 6.69 17.41 7.93
CA TYR A 20 6.05 16.18 8.36
C TYR A 20 5.61 15.40 7.12
N GLU A 21 6.35 14.35 6.77
CA GLU A 21 5.93 13.37 5.74
C GLU A 21 5.55 12.07 6.43
N SER A 22 4.37 11.53 6.10
CA SER A 22 3.98 10.19 6.53
C SER A 22 3.45 9.39 5.34
N GLY A 23 3.60 8.08 5.41
CA GLY A 23 3.14 7.19 4.35
C GLY A 23 3.14 5.72 4.79
N THR A 24 2.55 4.88 3.96
CA THR A 24 2.50 3.43 4.19
C THR A 24 3.19 2.70 3.05
N ARG A 25 4.19 1.89 3.37
CA ARG A 25 4.87 0.98 2.42
C ARG A 25 4.19 -0.38 2.40
N LEU A 26 3.99 -0.92 1.21
CA LEU A 26 3.51 -2.27 0.98
C LEU A 26 4.67 -3.17 0.55
N LEU A 27 4.89 -4.26 1.30
CA LEU A 27 5.87 -5.29 0.96
C LEU A 27 5.20 -6.65 0.73
N VAL A 28 5.58 -7.32 -0.36
CA VAL A 28 5.14 -8.68 -0.69
C VAL A 28 6.37 -9.58 -0.76
N ASN A 29 6.43 -10.60 0.10
CA ASN A 29 7.58 -11.51 0.24
C ASN A 29 8.93 -10.78 0.42
N GLY A 30 8.91 -9.62 1.09
CA GLY A 30 10.11 -8.80 1.34
C GLY A 30 10.48 -7.82 0.21
N LYS A 31 9.78 -7.86 -0.93
CA LYS A 31 9.93 -6.87 -2.01
C LYS A 31 8.97 -5.72 -1.76
N GLN A 32 9.47 -4.48 -1.76
CA GLN A 32 8.63 -3.28 -1.74
C GLN A 32 7.89 -3.16 -3.08
N VAL A 33 6.56 -3.01 -3.02
CA VAL A 33 5.69 -2.97 -4.20
C VAL A 33 5.12 -1.57 -4.44
N LEU A 34 4.77 -0.84 -3.38
CA LEU A 34 4.16 0.49 -3.49
C LEU A 34 4.30 1.29 -2.19
N ASP A 35 4.30 2.63 -2.28
CA ASP A 35 3.92 3.55 -1.21
C ASP A 35 2.43 3.93 -1.40
N SER A 36 1.55 3.49 -0.50
CA SER A 36 0.10 3.51 -0.68
C SER A 36 -0.59 4.70 -0.02
N VAL A 37 -1.62 5.22 -0.69
CA VAL A 37 -2.53 6.28 -0.22
C VAL A 37 -3.99 5.83 -0.11
N THR A 38 -4.37 4.64 -0.63
CA THR A 38 -5.73 4.05 -0.47
C THR A 38 -5.71 2.51 -0.40
N PRO A 39 -6.69 1.86 0.27
CA PRO A 39 -6.76 0.40 0.36
C PRO A 39 -6.85 -0.31 -1.00
N VAL A 40 -7.58 0.27 -1.96
CA VAL A 40 -7.76 -0.34 -3.28
C VAL A 40 -6.44 -0.40 -4.07
N LYS A 41 -5.62 0.66 -4.01
CA LYS A 41 -4.30 0.67 -4.65
C LYS A 41 -3.38 -0.39 -4.05
N ALA A 42 -3.44 -0.59 -2.74
CA ALA A 42 -2.67 -1.64 -2.09
C ALA A 42 -3.11 -3.04 -2.54
N VAL A 43 -4.41 -3.32 -2.62
CA VAL A 43 -4.92 -4.63 -3.07
C VAL A 43 -4.50 -4.92 -4.52
N LYS A 44 -4.65 -3.95 -5.43
CA LYS A 44 -4.22 -4.09 -6.83
C LYS A 44 -2.73 -4.43 -6.92
N ALA A 45 -1.88 -3.67 -6.22
CA ALA A 45 -0.44 -3.88 -6.20
C ALA A 45 -0.03 -5.28 -5.69
N VAL A 46 -0.70 -5.81 -4.65
CA VAL A 46 -0.45 -7.19 -4.19
C VAL A 46 -0.80 -8.21 -5.27
N LEU A 47 -1.97 -8.09 -5.89
CA LEU A 47 -2.43 -9.07 -6.88
C LEU A 47 -1.54 -9.09 -8.12
N ASP A 48 -1.11 -7.92 -8.59
CA ASP A 48 -0.16 -7.77 -9.69
C ASP A 48 1.20 -8.41 -9.38
N GLU A 49 1.76 -8.14 -8.19
CA GLU A 49 3.05 -8.72 -7.77
C GLU A 49 2.98 -10.25 -7.65
N LEU A 50 1.82 -10.79 -7.30
CA LEU A 50 1.58 -12.23 -7.22
C LEU A 50 1.24 -12.87 -8.58
N GLY A 51 1.12 -12.07 -9.65
CA GLY A 51 0.75 -12.55 -10.99
C GLY A 51 -0.64 -13.17 -11.04
N ILE A 52 -1.55 -12.72 -10.16
CA ILE A 52 -2.93 -13.21 -10.07
C ILE A 52 -3.77 -12.39 -11.05
N VAL A 53 -4.55 -13.05 -11.89
CA VAL A 53 -5.56 -12.38 -12.74
C VAL A 53 -6.80 -12.10 -11.89
N TYR A 54 -7.29 -10.86 -11.90
CA TYR A 54 -8.42 -10.44 -11.07
C TYR A 54 -9.37 -9.47 -11.78
N GLU A 55 -10.60 -9.43 -11.28
CA GLU A 55 -11.59 -8.39 -11.54
C GLU A 55 -11.93 -7.73 -10.20
N LEU A 56 -11.94 -6.40 -10.14
CA LEU A 56 -12.08 -5.64 -8.90
C LEU A 56 -13.23 -4.63 -9.05
N GLU A 57 -14.27 -4.81 -8.25
CA GLU A 57 -15.44 -3.92 -8.22
C GLU A 57 -15.31 -2.96 -7.03
N GLU A 58 -15.32 -1.65 -7.31
CA GLU A 58 -15.35 -0.60 -6.28
C GLU A 58 -16.81 -0.16 -6.08
N LYS A 59 -17.36 -0.41 -4.90
CA LYS A 59 -18.70 0.06 -4.52
C LYS A 59 -18.58 1.31 -3.66
N HIS A 60 -19.28 2.36 -4.08
CA HIS A 60 -19.46 3.58 -3.31
C HIS A 60 -20.91 3.65 -2.87
N GLU A 61 -21.16 3.61 -1.57
CA GLU A 61 -22.45 4.00 -1.02
C GLU A 61 -22.48 5.53 -0.95
N TYR A 62 -23.40 6.14 -1.69
CA TYR A 62 -23.75 7.55 -1.54
C TYR A 62 -25.11 7.58 -0.85
N ASP A 63 -25.20 8.31 0.28
CA ASP A 63 -26.46 8.59 1.00
C ASP A 63 -27.46 9.39 0.14
#